data_AF-M6V1L4-F1
#
_entry.id   AF-M6V1L4-F1
#
_cell.length_a   1.000
_cell.length_b   1.000
_cell.length_c   1.000
_cell.angle_alpha   90.00
_cell.angle_beta   90.00
_cell.angle_gamma   90.00
#
_symmetry.space_group_name_H-M   'P 1'
#
loop_
_entity.id
_entity.type
_entity.pdbx_description
1 polymer ?
#
loop_
_entity_poly.entity_id
_entity_poly.type
_entity_poly.pdbx_seq_one_letter_code
_entity_poly.pdbx_strand_id
1 'polypeptide(L)'
;MLRVKYEEFIPALIEETKLKFLGKGKTYPKLDFENENVLIGVRGISVLKNKVVLNEDTFDRFNDILFNIYPGGKSWGSRVVTMDPGKVSKETLLKYGVTKGEARTEEGLYSVKFGIHKGHEALVQASPFYFRRDQNNDHIWNELDPIFLDQVGLNIHARNSNSESVGISSLGCTVTKASWNDPEWLELIGIFKSAELEAMKKNPKFMSFCYAVHNQDTARKILQGETV
;
A
#
# COMPACT_ATOMS: atom_id res chain seq x y z
N MET A 1 -22.79 -0.30 12.92
CA MET A 1 -21.43 -0.29 12.36
C MET A 1 -21.09 -1.73 12.00
N LEU A 2 -20.86 -2.02 10.72
CA LEU A 2 -20.48 -3.35 10.25
C LEU A 2 -19.07 -3.66 10.75
N ARG A 3 -18.88 -4.84 11.35
CA ARG A 3 -17.59 -5.26 11.93
C ARG A 3 -17.43 -6.75 11.70
N VAL A 4 -16.32 -7.14 11.09
CA VAL A 4 -15.93 -8.55 10.91
C VAL A 4 -14.71 -8.81 11.78
N LYS A 5 -14.56 -10.03 12.32
CA LYS A 5 -13.36 -10.35 13.09
C LYS A 5 -12.15 -10.30 12.18
N TYR A 6 -11.01 -9.92 12.73
CA TYR A 6 -9.79 -9.77 11.96
C TYR A 6 -9.36 -11.07 11.25
N GLU A 7 -9.52 -12.20 11.93
CA GLU A 7 -9.25 -13.55 11.41
C GLU A 7 -10.20 -14.01 10.30
N GLU A 8 -11.41 -13.45 10.24
CA GLU A 8 -12.42 -13.72 9.20
C GLU A 8 -12.24 -12.77 8.01
N PHE A 9 -11.83 -11.52 8.27
CA PHE A 9 -11.63 -10.50 7.24
C PHE A 9 -10.46 -10.83 6.30
N ILE A 10 -9.35 -11.34 6.83
CA ILE A 10 -8.13 -11.53 6.02
C ILE A 10 -8.30 -12.62 4.94
N PRO A 11 -8.84 -13.81 5.24
CA PRO A 11 -9.17 -14.78 4.20
C PRO A 11 -10.11 -14.20 3.12
N ALA A 12 -11.15 -13.46 3.53
CA ALA A 12 -12.06 -12.80 2.58
C ALA A 12 -11.35 -11.74 1.72
N LEU A 13 -10.42 -10.97 2.30
CA LEU A 13 -9.59 -10.00 1.57
C LEU A 13 -8.67 -10.69 0.56
N ILE A 14 -8.07 -11.83 0.91
CA ILE A 14 -7.24 -12.63 0.00
C ILE A 14 -8.09 -13.12 -1.18
N GLU A 15 -9.27 -13.69 -0.93
CA GLU A 15 -10.15 -14.18 -1.98
C GLU A 15 -10.68 -13.04 -2.88
N GLU A 16 -11.09 -11.91 -2.30
CA GLU A 16 -11.50 -10.75 -3.10
C GLU A 16 -10.34 -10.20 -3.94
N THR A 17 -9.12 -10.19 -3.40
CA THR A 17 -7.92 -9.79 -4.15
C THR A 17 -7.64 -10.75 -5.31
N LYS A 18 -7.78 -12.06 -5.09
CA LYS A 18 -7.69 -13.07 -6.16
C LYS A 18 -8.78 -12.80 -7.19
N LEU A 19 -10.06 -12.73 -6.83
CA LEU A 19 -11.15 -12.50 -7.78
C LEU A 19 -10.97 -11.23 -8.62
N LYS A 20 -10.46 -10.16 -8.00
CA LYS A 20 -10.29 -8.86 -8.66
C LYS A 20 -9.13 -8.81 -9.66
N PHE A 21 -8.07 -9.60 -9.44
CA PHE A 21 -6.83 -9.52 -10.23
C PHE A 21 -6.40 -10.83 -10.90
N LEU A 22 -6.99 -11.97 -10.55
CA LEU A 22 -6.74 -13.27 -11.18
C LEU A 22 -7.19 -13.22 -12.64
N GLY A 23 -6.32 -13.67 -13.54
CA GLY A 23 -6.63 -13.72 -14.97
C GLY A 23 -6.47 -12.39 -15.73
N LYS A 24 -6.07 -11.29 -15.06
CA LYS A 24 -5.72 -10.03 -15.74
C LYS A 24 -4.36 -10.13 -16.46
N GLY A 25 -4.29 -10.90 -17.55
CA GLY A 25 -3.29 -10.80 -18.63
C GLY A 25 -1.78 -10.82 -18.27
N LYS A 26 -0.93 -10.57 -19.28
CA LYS A 26 0.55 -10.48 -19.15
C LYS A 26 1.05 -9.15 -18.53
N THR A 27 0.15 -8.20 -18.29
CA THR A 27 0.46 -6.82 -17.89
C THR A 27 0.51 -6.63 -16.37
N TYR A 28 -0.06 -7.55 -15.59
CA TYR A 28 -0.04 -7.48 -14.13
C TYR A 28 1.00 -8.45 -13.55
N PRO A 29 1.57 -8.12 -12.37
CA PRO A 29 2.38 -9.07 -11.61
C PRO A 29 1.62 -10.37 -11.35
N LYS A 30 2.32 -11.50 -11.33
CA LYS A 30 1.71 -12.79 -11.00
C LYS A 30 1.40 -12.82 -9.50
N LEU A 31 0.13 -12.73 -9.16
CA LEU A 31 -0.35 -12.90 -7.79
C LEU A 31 -0.19 -14.37 -7.34
N ASP A 32 0.65 -14.62 -6.33
CA ASP A 32 0.97 -15.97 -5.83
C ASP A 32 1.00 -16.02 -4.31
N PHE A 33 -0.19 -16.16 -3.70
CA PHE A 33 -0.33 -16.28 -2.24
C PHE A 33 0.22 -17.59 -1.67
N GLU A 34 0.45 -18.61 -2.51
CA GLU A 34 0.91 -19.92 -2.04
C GLU A 34 2.43 -19.92 -1.83
N ASN A 35 3.18 -19.27 -2.71
CA ASN A 35 4.64 -19.39 -2.74
C ASN A 35 5.38 -18.10 -2.37
N GLU A 36 4.70 -16.94 -2.41
CA GLU A 36 5.34 -15.63 -2.25
C GLU A 36 4.73 -14.82 -1.11
N ASN A 37 5.52 -13.87 -0.59
CA ASN A 37 4.97 -12.84 0.28
C ASN A 37 4.23 -11.82 -0.60
N VAL A 38 3.00 -11.48 -0.21
CA VAL A 38 2.15 -10.53 -0.95
C VAL A 38 1.77 -9.38 -0.04
N LEU A 39 1.89 -8.16 -0.54
CA LEU A 39 1.41 -6.96 0.15
C LEU A 39 -0.01 -6.63 -0.30
N ILE A 40 -0.88 -6.31 0.66
CA ILE A 40 -2.22 -5.79 0.39
C ILE A 40 -2.43 -4.51 1.20
N GLY A 41 -2.49 -3.37 0.53
CA GLY A 41 -2.89 -2.10 1.13
C GLY A 41 -4.40 -1.90 1.00
N VAL A 42 -5.07 -1.50 2.09
CA VAL A 42 -6.51 -1.22 2.09
C VAL A 42 -6.76 0.15 2.70
N ARG A 43 -7.41 1.02 1.93
CA ARG A 43 -7.71 2.39 2.36
C ARG A 43 -8.86 2.45 3.35
N GLY A 44 -8.77 3.40 4.27
CA GLY A 44 -9.90 3.80 5.11
C GLY A 44 -10.41 2.72 6.06
N ILE A 45 -9.53 1.87 6.61
CA ILE A 45 -9.90 0.86 7.60
C ILE A 45 -9.08 0.93 8.88
N SER A 46 -9.60 0.35 9.96
CA SER A 46 -8.90 0.23 11.23
C SER A 46 -9.14 -1.14 11.86
N VAL A 47 -8.12 -1.66 12.55
CA VAL A 47 -8.21 -2.89 13.34
C VAL A 47 -8.34 -2.52 14.80
N LEU A 48 -9.55 -2.62 15.35
CA LEU A 48 -9.88 -2.24 16.73
C LEU A 48 -10.37 -3.47 17.49
N LYS A 49 -9.67 -3.85 18.57
CA LYS A 49 -10.05 -4.98 19.43
C LYS A 49 -10.36 -6.26 18.62
N ASN A 50 -9.43 -6.63 17.73
CA ASN A 50 -9.54 -7.80 16.84
C ASN A 50 -10.72 -7.75 15.84
N LYS A 51 -11.21 -6.54 15.50
CA LYS A 51 -12.26 -6.34 14.50
C LYS A 51 -11.83 -5.31 13.47
N VAL A 52 -12.16 -5.56 12.22
CA VAL A 52 -11.97 -4.59 11.14
C VAL A 52 -13.20 -3.70 11.03
N VAL A 53 -12.98 -2.40 10.94
CA VAL A 53 -14.02 -1.37 10.78
C VAL A 53 -13.60 -0.37 9.71
N LEU A 54 -14.58 0.25 9.05
CA LEU A 54 -14.35 1.42 8.21
C LEU A 54 -14.01 2.63 9.09
N ASN A 55 -13.18 3.53 8.57
CA ASN A 55 -12.96 4.88 9.10
C ASN A 55 -13.27 5.94 8.03
N GLU A 56 -12.93 7.20 8.29
CA GLU A 56 -13.34 8.34 7.44
C GLU A 56 -12.52 8.53 6.14
N ASP A 57 -11.56 7.66 5.81
CA ASP A 57 -10.70 7.76 4.61
C ASP A 57 -10.16 9.20 4.36
N THR A 58 -9.69 9.86 5.41
CA THR A 58 -9.35 11.28 5.41
C THR A 58 -7.96 11.53 4.82
N PHE A 59 -7.87 12.50 3.92
CA PHE A 59 -6.60 13.01 3.38
C PHE A 59 -5.63 13.44 4.49
N ASP A 60 -4.32 13.28 4.25
CA ASP A 60 -3.26 13.69 5.19
C ASP A 60 -3.33 12.99 6.57
N ARG A 61 -3.75 11.72 6.60
CA ARG A 61 -3.82 10.89 7.81
C ARG A 61 -3.22 9.51 7.61
N PHE A 62 -2.76 8.91 8.71
CA PHE A 62 -2.36 7.50 8.76
C PHE A 62 -3.56 6.66 9.17
N ASN A 63 -4.46 6.42 8.22
CA ASN A 63 -5.77 5.78 8.43
C ASN A 63 -6.02 4.60 7.49
N ASP A 64 -4.95 4.08 6.89
CA ASP A 64 -4.96 2.90 6.03
C ASP A 64 -4.23 1.75 6.73
N ILE A 65 -4.41 0.54 6.21
CA ILE A 65 -3.69 -0.64 6.71
C ILE A 65 -2.96 -1.32 5.56
N LEU A 66 -1.69 -1.64 5.80
CA LEU A 66 -0.89 -2.49 4.92
C LEU A 66 -0.74 -3.87 5.57
N PHE A 67 -1.21 -4.89 4.87
CA PHE A 67 -1.02 -6.29 5.23
C PHE A 67 0.18 -6.86 4.48
N ASN A 68 1.00 -7.66 5.15
CA ASN A 68 1.88 -8.62 4.50
C ASN A 68 1.33 -10.02 4.73
N ILE A 69 0.95 -10.68 3.65
CA ILE A 69 0.46 -12.05 3.65
C ILE A 69 1.65 -12.98 3.41
N TYR A 70 1.89 -13.89 4.36
CA TYR A 70 2.96 -14.88 4.23
C TYR A 70 2.55 -16.00 3.26
N PRO A 71 3.52 -16.72 2.64
CA PRO A 71 3.24 -17.85 1.77
C PRO A 71 2.25 -18.85 2.38
N GLY A 72 1.29 -19.30 1.59
CA GLY A 72 0.17 -20.15 1.97
C GLY A 72 -1.05 -19.41 2.52
N GLY A 73 -0.99 -18.08 2.69
CA GLY A 73 -2.17 -17.26 3.02
C GLY A 73 -2.78 -17.46 4.41
N LYS A 74 -2.11 -18.20 5.32
CA LYS A 74 -2.64 -18.59 6.64
C LYS A 74 -2.15 -17.74 7.81
N SER A 75 -1.14 -16.91 7.57
CA SER A 75 -0.59 -15.98 8.55
C SER A 75 -0.31 -14.65 7.87
N TRP A 76 -0.37 -13.56 8.64
CA TRP A 76 -0.16 -12.22 8.13
C TRP A 76 0.42 -11.30 9.22
N GLY A 77 1.10 -10.24 8.78
CA GLY A 77 1.36 -9.06 9.59
C GLY A 77 0.53 -7.87 9.08
N SER A 78 0.35 -6.86 9.92
CA SER A 78 -0.35 -5.62 9.56
C SER A 78 0.23 -4.42 10.26
N ARG A 79 0.10 -3.27 9.61
CA ARG A 79 0.59 -1.99 10.12
C ARG A 79 -0.28 -0.84 9.67
N VAL A 80 -0.32 0.21 10.48
CA VAL A 80 -0.97 1.47 10.13
C VAL A 80 -0.10 2.21 9.13
N VAL A 81 -0.69 2.61 8.01
CA VAL A 81 -0.03 3.35 6.94
C VAL A 81 -0.92 4.51 6.46
N THR A 82 -0.38 5.27 5.51
CA THR A 82 -1.16 6.01 4.53
C THR A 82 -0.80 5.49 3.14
N MET A 83 -1.77 5.38 2.24
CA MET A 83 -1.58 5.24 0.79
C MET A 83 -1.96 6.52 0.04
N ASP A 84 -2.34 7.55 0.81
CA ASP A 84 -2.68 8.88 0.35
C ASP A 84 -1.57 9.87 0.76
N PRO A 85 -1.38 10.93 -0.02
CA PRO A 85 -0.32 11.90 0.24
C PRO A 85 -0.66 12.79 1.43
N GLY A 86 0.38 13.46 1.93
CA GLY A 86 0.22 14.50 2.94
C GLY A 86 -0.08 15.86 2.35
N LYS A 87 -0.72 16.71 3.14
CA LYS A 87 -1.03 18.08 2.75
C LYS A 87 0.21 18.95 2.87
N VAL A 88 0.62 19.56 1.77
CA VAL A 88 1.77 20.48 1.77
C VAL A 88 1.48 21.75 0.98
N SER A 89 2.37 22.74 1.08
CA SER A 89 2.26 23.96 0.28
C SER A 89 2.76 23.72 -1.15
N LYS A 90 2.32 24.56 -2.10
CA LYS A 90 2.80 24.53 -3.49
C LYS A 90 4.31 24.71 -3.59
N GLU A 91 4.90 25.57 -2.76
CA GLU A 91 6.35 25.78 -2.69
C GLU A 91 7.07 24.50 -2.26
N THR A 92 6.45 23.75 -1.34
CA THR A 92 6.99 22.46 -0.89
C THR A 92 6.93 21.43 -2.01
N LEU A 93 5.81 21.33 -2.75
CA LEU A 93 5.71 20.45 -3.92
C LEU A 93 6.80 20.76 -4.94
N LEU A 94 6.99 22.04 -5.28
CA LEU A 94 8.03 22.49 -6.23
C LEU A 94 9.44 22.15 -5.74
N LYS A 95 9.73 22.30 -4.44
CA LYS A 95 11.01 21.91 -3.83
C LYS A 95 11.32 20.41 -4.04
N TYR A 96 10.29 19.57 -4.09
CA TYR A 96 10.41 18.14 -4.35
C TYR A 96 10.21 17.78 -5.84
N GLY A 97 10.20 18.76 -6.75
CA GLY A 97 10.05 18.53 -8.18
C GLY A 97 8.64 18.10 -8.60
N VAL A 98 7.64 18.26 -7.73
CA VAL A 98 6.25 17.91 -7.99
C VAL A 98 5.52 19.15 -8.53
N THR A 99 5.12 19.11 -9.80
CA THR A 99 4.49 20.26 -10.49
C THR A 99 3.00 20.10 -10.77
N LYS A 100 2.45 18.88 -10.62
CA LYS A 100 1.07 18.53 -10.93
C LYS A 100 0.23 18.20 -9.70
N GLY A 101 0.66 18.60 -8.51
CA GLY A 101 0.01 18.22 -7.26
C GLY A 101 0.48 16.88 -6.70
N GLU A 102 0.03 16.59 -5.49
CA GLU A 102 0.24 15.35 -4.78
C GLU A 102 -0.30 14.15 -5.58
N ALA A 103 0.33 12.98 -5.43
CA ALA A 103 -0.11 11.76 -6.11
C ALA A 103 -0.89 10.83 -5.17
N ARG A 104 -1.90 10.14 -5.73
CA ARG A 104 -2.56 9.00 -5.10
C ARG A 104 -2.45 7.80 -6.01
N THR A 105 -1.89 6.69 -5.49
CA THR A 105 -1.80 5.43 -6.23
C THR A 105 -3.21 4.89 -6.50
N GLU A 106 -3.51 4.55 -7.75
CA GLU A 106 -4.80 3.94 -8.10
C GLU A 106 -4.92 2.54 -7.50
N GLU A 107 -6.15 2.12 -7.26
CA GLU A 107 -6.44 0.72 -6.98
C GLU A 107 -5.90 -0.17 -8.11
N GLY A 108 -5.17 -1.23 -7.75
CA GLY A 108 -4.48 -2.04 -8.74
C GLY A 108 -3.54 -3.07 -8.13
N LEU A 109 -2.87 -3.83 -9.00
CA LEU A 109 -1.85 -4.80 -8.63
C LEU A 109 -0.53 -4.39 -9.26
N TYR A 110 0.49 -4.21 -8.43
CA TYR A 110 1.77 -3.66 -8.82
C TYR A 110 2.96 -4.46 -8.26
N SER A 111 4.16 -4.17 -8.75
CA SER A 111 5.39 -4.80 -8.26
C SER A 111 6.22 -3.84 -7.42
N VAL A 112 6.70 -4.31 -6.28
CA VAL A 112 7.72 -3.64 -5.45
C VAL A 112 8.88 -4.58 -5.18
N LYS A 113 10.07 -4.06 -4.94
CA LYS A 113 11.26 -4.86 -4.61
C LYS A 113 12.03 -4.21 -3.47
N PHE A 114 12.92 -4.95 -2.83
CA PHE A 114 13.79 -4.35 -1.83
C PHE A 114 14.73 -3.32 -2.48
N GLY A 115 14.98 -2.20 -1.81
CA GLY A 115 15.81 -1.13 -2.31
C GLY A 115 16.06 -0.03 -1.29
N ILE A 116 16.48 1.14 -1.77
CA ILE A 116 16.81 2.29 -0.93
C ILE A 116 15.92 3.49 -1.27
N HIS A 117 15.30 4.08 -0.27
CA HIS A 117 14.60 5.36 -0.35
C HIS A 117 15.31 6.39 0.52
N LYS A 118 15.90 7.43 -0.11
CA LYS A 118 16.59 8.54 0.59
C LYS A 118 17.63 8.08 1.63
N GLY A 119 18.38 7.03 1.32
CA GLY A 119 19.45 6.49 2.19
C GLY A 119 18.99 5.42 3.19
N HIS A 120 17.69 5.09 3.23
CA HIS A 120 17.15 4.05 4.10
C HIS A 120 16.64 2.85 3.30
N GLU A 121 16.77 1.64 3.86
CA GLU A 121 16.16 0.43 3.31
C GLU A 121 14.65 0.62 3.21
N ALA A 122 14.04 0.24 2.08
CA ALA A 122 12.62 0.40 1.77
C ALA A 122 12.18 -0.62 0.72
N LEU A 123 10.87 -0.70 0.46
CA LEU A 123 10.38 -1.39 -0.74
C LEU A 123 10.16 -0.34 -1.83
N VAL A 124 10.93 -0.45 -2.91
CA VAL A 124 10.90 0.50 -4.01
C VAL A 124 10.05 -0.02 -5.16
N GLN A 125 9.50 0.91 -5.93
CA GLN A 125 8.71 0.62 -7.11
C GLN A 125 9.49 -0.26 -8.11
N ALA A 126 8.89 -1.37 -8.55
CA ALA A 126 9.50 -2.33 -9.49
C ALA A 126 8.71 -2.48 -10.80
N SER A 127 7.49 -1.96 -10.89
CA SER A 127 6.71 -1.77 -12.13
C SER A 127 6.16 -0.34 -12.21
N PRO A 128 5.74 0.15 -13.38
CA PRO A 128 4.91 1.36 -13.46
C PRO A 128 3.64 1.19 -12.63
N PHE A 129 3.23 2.26 -11.94
CA PHE A 129 1.99 2.30 -11.15
C PHE A 129 1.01 3.25 -11.85
N TYR A 130 -0.28 2.92 -11.80
CA TYR A 130 -1.30 3.91 -12.09
C TYR A 130 -1.44 4.83 -10.88
N PHE A 131 -1.44 6.14 -11.11
CA PHE A 131 -1.67 7.12 -10.05
C PHE A 131 -2.38 8.35 -10.61
N ARG A 132 -3.26 8.94 -9.82
CA ARG A 132 -3.85 10.25 -10.09
C ARG A 132 -3.06 11.37 -9.41
N ARG A 133 -3.25 12.60 -9.89
CA ARG A 133 -2.59 13.80 -9.39
C ARG A 133 -3.62 14.89 -9.09
N ASP A 134 -3.55 15.46 -7.89
CA ASP A 134 -4.43 16.56 -7.44
C ASP A 134 -4.01 17.89 -8.11
N GLN A 135 -4.29 18.02 -9.40
CA GLN A 135 -3.80 19.15 -10.19
C GLN A 135 -4.56 20.45 -9.88
N ASN A 136 -5.79 20.35 -9.39
CA ASN A 136 -6.62 21.50 -8.99
C ASN A 136 -6.43 21.89 -7.52
N ASN A 137 -5.73 21.07 -6.72
CA ASN A 137 -5.36 21.32 -5.32
C ASN A 137 -6.59 21.52 -4.41
N ASP A 138 -7.66 20.78 -4.67
CA ASP A 138 -8.84 20.75 -3.79
C ASP A 138 -8.78 19.61 -2.76
N HIS A 139 -7.82 18.69 -2.93
CA HIS A 139 -7.61 17.50 -2.10
C HIS A 139 -8.82 16.55 -2.07
N ILE A 140 -9.64 16.57 -3.12
CA ILE A 140 -10.81 15.71 -3.31
C ILE A 140 -10.56 14.81 -4.51
N TRP A 141 -10.27 13.54 -4.23
CA TRP A 141 -10.02 12.56 -5.29
C TRP A 141 -11.27 12.27 -6.11
N ASN A 142 -11.28 12.66 -7.38
CA ASN A 142 -12.43 12.48 -8.27
C ASN A 142 -11.97 12.26 -9.73
N GLU A 143 -12.93 12.22 -10.65
CA GLU A 143 -12.71 11.99 -12.09
C GLU A 143 -12.00 13.13 -12.83
N LEU A 144 -11.91 14.32 -12.23
CA LEU A 144 -11.17 15.46 -12.78
C LEU A 144 -9.65 15.32 -12.59
N ASP A 145 -9.21 14.43 -11.70
CA ASP A 145 -7.80 14.16 -11.47
C ASP A 145 -7.20 13.32 -12.60
N PRO A 146 -6.19 13.83 -13.33
CA PRO A 146 -5.57 13.08 -14.41
C PRO A 146 -4.83 11.85 -13.88
N ILE A 147 -5.07 10.71 -14.53
CA ILE A 147 -4.40 9.43 -14.26
C ILE A 147 -3.16 9.29 -15.15
N PHE A 148 -2.07 8.84 -14.56
CA PHE A 148 -0.79 8.54 -15.21
C PHE A 148 -0.39 7.09 -14.96
N LEU A 149 0.50 6.55 -15.80
CA LEU A 149 1.16 5.26 -15.62
C LEU A 149 2.67 5.45 -15.73
N ASP A 150 3.40 5.38 -14.62
CA ASP A 150 4.85 5.67 -14.63
C ASP A 150 5.58 5.12 -13.39
N GLN A 151 6.92 5.14 -13.42
CA GLN A 151 7.82 4.83 -12.30
C GLN A 151 8.38 6.10 -11.66
N VAL A 152 7.53 6.81 -10.91
CA VAL A 152 7.88 8.09 -10.26
C VAL A 152 8.41 7.94 -8.82
N GLY A 153 8.70 6.71 -8.39
CA GLY A 153 9.21 6.44 -7.04
C GLY A 153 8.11 6.38 -5.98
N LEU A 154 6.96 5.80 -6.33
CA LEU A 154 5.87 5.48 -5.39
C LEU A 154 6.27 4.25 -4.57
N ASN A 155 7.08 4.50 -3.54
CA ASN A 155 7.71 3.47 -2.72
C ASN A 155 6.86 3.16 -1.47
N ILE A 156 7.22 2.11 -0.74
CA ILE A 156 6.71 1.80 0.61
C ILE A 156 7.83 2.03 1.60
N HIS A 157 7.65 2.98 2.52
CA HIS A 157 8.71 3.38 3.45
C HIS A 157 8.20 3.87 4.81
N ALA A 158 9.09 4.04 5.79
CA ALA A 158 8.74 4.62 7.08
C ALA A 158 8.57 6.15 7.03
N ARG A 159 7.83 6.71 8.00
CA ARG A 159 7.67 8.17 8.09
C ARG A 159 8.98 8.86 8.52
N ASN A 160 9.15 10.11 8.09
CA ASN A 160 10.33 10.92 8.41
C ASN A 160 10.17 11.75 9.69
N SER A 161 8.95 11.96 10.18
CA SER A 161 8.67 12.74 11.37
C SER A 161 7.59 12.09 12.22
N ASN A 162 7.60 12.35 13.53
CA ASN A 162 6.58 11.84 14.46
C ASN A 162 5.27 12.65 14.43
N SER A 163 4.93 13.28 13.30
CA SER A 163 3.67 13.99 13.14
C SER A 163 2.48 13.03 13.10
N GLU A 164 1.32 13.49 13.55
CA GLU A 164 0.04 12.79 13.34
C GLU A 164 -0.49 12.98 11.92
N SER A 165 -0.08 14.06 11.24
CA SER A 165 -0.31 14.25 9.81
C SER A 165 0.77 13.59 8.97
N VAL A 166 0.45 13.26 7.72
CA VAL A 166 1.41 12.69 6.77
C VAL A 166 2.41 13.77 6.32
N GLY A 167 1.92 14.94 5.93
CA GLY A 167 2.70 16.08 5.43
C GLY A 167 3.80 15.66 4.45
N ILE A 168 5.01 16.20 4.65
CA ILE A 168 6.17 15.91 3.80
C ILE A 168 6.68 14.46 3.88
N SER A 169 6.12 13.63 4.76
CA SER A 169 6.51 12.21 4.82
C SER A 169 6.12 11.48 3.52
N SER A 170 5.02 11.87 2.88
CA SER A 170 4.60 11.31 1.59
C SER A 170 3.97 12.35 0.69
N LEU A 171 4.40 12.40 -0.57
CA LEU A 171 3.68 13.08 -1.65
C LEU A 171 3.05 12.08 -2.63
N GLY A 172 2.92 10.80 -2.21
CA GLY A 172 2.28 9.72 -2.99
C GLY A 172 2.80 8.30 -2.72
N CYS A 173 3.86 8.15 -1.92
CA CYS A 173 4.30 6.86 -1.41
C CYS A 173 3.28 6.25 -0.43
N THR A 174 3.35 4.93 -0.26
CA THR A 174 2.75 4.28 0.91
C THR A 174 3.69 4.45 2.09
N VAL A 175 3.23 5.07 3.18
CA VAL A 175 4.10 5.40 4.32
C VAL A 175 3.56 4.84 5.61
N THR A 176 4.40 4.12 6.36
CA THR A 176 4.00 3.57 7.66
C THR A 176 3.93 4.66 8.72
N LYS A 177 3.05 4.48 9.72
CA LYS A 177 3.05 5.32 10.92
C LYS A 177 4.30 5.10 11.78
N ALA A 178 5.00 3.98 11.60
CA ALA A 178 6.28 3.69 12.22
C ALA A 178 7.41 4.54 11.62
N SER A 179 8.38 4.93 12.46
CA SER A 179 9.63 5.58 12.06
C SER A 179 10.67 4.56 11.58
N TRP A 180 11.75 5.02 10.94
CA TRP A 180 12.82 4.18 10.39
C TRP A 180 13.50 3.25 11.40
N ASN A 181 13.45 3.58 12.69
CA ASN A 181 14.08 2.80 13.75
C ASN A 181 13.05 2.05 14.62
N ASP A 182 11.76 2.20 14.33
CA ASP A 182 10.72 1.54 15.10
C ASP A 182 10.71 0.04 14.79
N PRO A 183 10.51 -0.84 15.80
CA PRO A 183 10.50 -2.29 15.59
C PRO A 183 9.54 -2.75 14.50
N GLU A 184 8.37 -2.12 14.38
CA GLU A 184 7.36 -2.43 13.35
C GLU A 184 7.89 -2.24 11.93
N TRP A 185 8.73 -1.23 11.70
CA TRP A 185 9.36 -1.00 10.39
C TRP A 185 10.50 -1.99 10.13
N LEU A 186 11.37 -2.17 11.13
CA LEU A 186 12.52 -3.08 11.03
C LEU A 186 12.07 -4.53 10.80
N GLU A 187 10.97 -4.93 11.44
CA GLU A 187 10.33 -6.24 11.22
C GLU A 187 9.88 -6.39 9.77
N LEU A 188 9.10 -5.44 9.24
CA LEU A 188 8.62 -5.48 7.85
C LEU A 188 9.78 -5.61 6.87
N ILE A 189 10.79 -4.73 6.98
CA ILE A 189 11.91 -4.75 6.06
C ILE A 189 12.75 -6.03 6.20
N GLY A 190 12.96 -6.50 7.43
CA GLY A 190 13.61 -7.78 7.69
C GLY A 190 12.90 -8.94 6.98
N ILE A 191 11.57 -9.03 7.10
CA ILE A 191 10.75 -10.06 6.43
C ILE A 191 10.98 -10.04 4.92
N PHE A 192 10.86 -8.88 4.27
CA PHE A 192 10.94 -8.82 2.81
C PHE A 192 12.37 -8.99 2.29
N LYS A 193 13.38 -8.53 3.03
CA LYS A 193 14.79 -8.78 2.72
C LYS A 193 15.11 -10.28 2.78
N SER A 194 14.68 -10.98 3.82
CA SER A 194 14.83 -12.43 3.92
C SER A 194 14.03 -13.17 2.84
N ALA A 195 12.79 -12.74 2.58
CA ALA A 195 11.95 -13.33 1.55
C ALA A 195 12.57 -13.19 0.15
N GLU A 196 13.22 -12.07 -0.15
CA GLU A 196 13.84 -11.83 -1.46
C GLU A 196 15.02 -12.78 -1.67
N LEU A 197 15.88 -12.92 -0.65
CA LEU A 197 17.00 -13.85 -0.67
C LEU A 197 16.53 -15.31 -0.86
N GLU A 198 15.49 -15.73 -0.15
CA GLU A 198 14.93 -17.08 -0.30
C GLU A 198 14.27 -17.29 -1.67
N ALA A 199 13.55 -16.30 -2.18
CA ALA A 199 12.96 -16.35 -3.51
C ALA A 199 14.04 -16.43 -4.60
N MET A 200 15.12 -15.67 -4.49
CA MET A 200 16.26 -15.71 -5.41
C MET A 200 17.01 -17.06 -5.37
N LYS A 201 17.11 -17.72 -4.22
CA LYS A 201 17.69 -19.07 -4.12
C LYS A 201 16.87 -20.11 -4.90
N LYS A 202 15.54 -20.03 -4.83
CA LYS A 202 14.63 -20.95 -5.52
C LYS A 202 14.48 -20.62 -7.00
N ASN A 203 14.45 -19.32 -7.31
CA ASN A 203 14.33 -18.76 -8.64
C ASN A 203 15.30 -17.59 -8.79
N PRO A 204 16.49 -17.79 -9.39
CA PRO A 204 17.46 -16.73 -9.61
C PRO A 204 16.96 -15.55 -10.46
N LYS A 205 15.79 -15.69 -11.12
CA LYS A 205 15.11 -14.63 -11.87
C LYS A 205 13.99 -13.95 -11.08
N PHE A 206 13.92 -14.15 -9.76
CA PHE A 206 12.98 -13.41 -8.92
C PHE A 206 13.31 -11.91 -8.99
N MET A 207 12.29 -11.08 -9.23
CA MET A 207 12.47 -9.64 -9.50
C MET A 207 11.78 -8.72 -8.50
N SER A 208 10.65 -9.14 -7.92
CA SER A 208 9.76 -8.27 -7.16
C SER A 208 8.67 -9.06 -6.45
N PHE A 209 8.10 -8.46 -5.41
CA PHE A 209 6.89 -8.89 -4.74
C PHE A 209 5.65 -8.19 -5.30
N CYS A 210 4.51 -8.86 -5.19
CA CYS A 210 3.21 -8.27 -5.49
C CYS A 210 2.77 -7.27 -4.40
N TYR A 211 2.21 -6.15 -4.84
CA TYR A 211 1.56 -5.14 -4.02
C TYR A 211 0.18 -4.82 -4.60
N ALA A 212 -0.87 -5.33 -3.95
CA ALA A 212 -2.25 -4.98 -4.26
C ALA A 212 -2.67 -3.75 -3.45
N VAL A 213 -3.20 -2.73 -4.12
CA VAL A 213 -3.79 -1.54 -3.50
C VAL A 213 -5.29 -1.64 -3.68
N HIS A 214 -6.06 -1.51 -2.61
CA HIS A 214 -7.53 -1.47 -2.61
C HIS A 214 -8.05 -0.17 -2.02
N ASN A 215 -9.15 0.32 -2.61
CA ASN A 215 -9.94 1.39 -2.01
C ASN A 215 -10.86 0.84 -0.91
N GLN A 216 -11.46 1.73 -0.12
CA GLN A 216 -12.33 1.38 1.01
C GLN A 216 -13.53 0.51 0.58
N ASP A 217 -14.01 0.62 -0.65
CA ASP A 217 -15.16 -0.15 -1.16
C ASP A 217 -14.93 -1.67 -1.11
N THR A 218 -13.69 -2.14 -1.34
CA THR A 218 -13.33 -3.56 -1.17
C THR A 218 -13.60 -4.02 0.26
N ALA A 219 -13.17 -3.24 1.25
CA ALA A 219 -13.41 -3.56 2.65
C ALA A 219 -14.90 -3.47 3.01
N ARG A 220 -15.61 -2.48 2.47
CA ARG A 220 -17.05 -2.30 2.68
C ARG A 220 -17.84 -3.52 2.23
N LYS A 221 -17.55 -4.04 1.03
CA LYS A 221 -18.13 -5.28 0.48
C LYS A 221 -17.93 -6.47 1.41
N ILE A 222 -16.70 -6.68 1.90
CA ILE A 222 -16.38 -7.76 2.86
C ILE A 222 -17.19 -7.59 4.16
N LEU A 223 -17.25 -6.37 4.69
CA LEU A 223 -17.95 -6.09 5.94
C LEU A 223 -19.48 -6.23 5.83
N GLN A 224 -20.04 -6.08 4.63
CA GLN A 224 -21.46 -6.29 4.33
C GLN A 224 -21.81 -7.76 4.08
N GLY A 225 -20.82 -8.65 3.98
CA GLY A 225 -21.03 -10.05 3.59
C GLY A 225 -21.42 -10.21 2.12
N GLU A 226 -21.10 -9.23 1.28
CA GLU A 226 -21.32 -9.25 -0.17
C GLU A 226 -20.21 -10.00 -0.92
N THR A 227 -19.34 -10.68 -0.19
CA THR A 227 -18.29 -11.56 -0.71
C THR A 227 -18.84 -12.96 -0.98
N VAL A 228 -18.24 -13.63 -1.96
CA VAL A 228 -18.46 -15.06 -2.25
C VAL A 228 -17.57 -15.90 -1.37
#